data_AF-A0A7S4YZK4-F1
#
_entry.id   AF-A0A7S4YZK4-F1
#
_cell.length_a   1.000
_cell.length_b   1.000
_cell.length_c   1.000
_cell.angle_alpha   90.00
_cell.angle_beta   90.00
_cell.angle_gamma   90.00
#
_symmetry.space_group_name_H-M   'P 1'
#
loop_
_entity.id
_entity.type
_entity.pdbx_description
1 polymer ?
#
loop_
_entity_poly.entity_id
_entity_poly.type
_entity_poly.pdbx_seq_one_letter_code
_entity_poly.pdbx_strand_id
1 'polypeptide(L)'
;MLSLIMLNIFLILIIKFLSLHMLIYIFYLILNYFIWNFYFNSFFCLISFNFGLDKYSFSLMILSIWICLLMMYSSLNYKNFYKLYINLMILLINFFLTMCFFSLNFFFFYLFFECSVLPLFLLIYGWGYQPERVYSSIYFILFTLISSLPLFLLILNLESELGYFYMKINFSCLNFYMMFFFMFSFLVKLPMFMFHLWLPKAHVEAPTLGSMILAGVMLKLGGYGLIRVFNFFNYIMNIYSFIFVSVSLIGCFYISLFCLIQVDLKMLVAYSSVSHMGLIICGLVSLTDFGFLGSLFLMISHGLVSSGMFFLVGCLYERIGSRSIFIIRGLMNFMPSFVMFFFLLCVSNMSCPPSLNLVSEIFIIFSLINWDYFTLIYLFFILFFSACSMICLFSFISHGLSSSMIFYMDSGLVREFLCFFLHLAPLYLFILNLEFFS
;
A
#
# COMPACT_ATOMS: atom_id res chain seq x y z
N MET A 1 -6.70 19.02 12.21
CA MET A 1 -5.35 18.51 12.57
C MET A 1 -5.29 18.08 14.02
N LEU A 2 -5.18 19.02 14.97
CA LEU A 2 -5.08 18.72 16.40
C LEU A 2 -6.28 17.92 16.95
N SER A 3 -7.50 18.23 16.52
CA SER A 3 -8.70 17.46 16.89
C SER A 3 -8.57 15.97 16.56
N LEU A 4 -7.92 15.63 15.45
CA LEU A 4 -7.76 14.25 14.97
C LEU A 4 -6.64 13.53 15.69
N ILE A 5 -5.55 14.24 15.95
CA ILE A 5 -4.46 13.75 16.79
C ILE A 5 -5.00 13.41 18.18
N MET A 6 -5.73 14.34 18.79
CA MET A 6 -6.33 14.14 20.11
C MET A 6 -7.34 13.00 20.10
N LEU A 7 -8.15 12.87 19.05
CA LEU A 7 -9.11 11.79 18.93
C LEU A 7 -8.41 10.43 18.76
N ASN A 8 -7.34 10.32 17.97
CA ASN A 8 -6.56 9.08 17.87
C ASN A 8 -5.92 8.70 19.22
N ILE A 9 -5.38 9.67 19.97
CA ILE A 9 -4.83 9.45 21.31
C ILE A 9 -5.93 8.98 22.27
N PHE A 10 -7.09 9.64 22.24
CA PHE A 10 -8.25 9.28 23.05
C PHE A 10 -8.75 7.88 22.74
N LEU A 11 -8.82 7.52 21.44
CA LEU A 11 -9.17 6.19 21.00
C LEU A 11 -8.22 5.15 21.59
N ILE A 12 -6.90 5.39 21.55
CA ILE A 12 -5.90 4.48 22.11
C ILE A 12 -6.11 4.25 23.60
N LEU A 13 -6.42 5.30 24.36
CA LEU A 13 -6.62 5.20 25.81
C LEU A 13 -7.87 4.38 26.20
N ILE A 14 -8.92 4.41 25.39
CA ILE A 14 -10.24 3.85 25.76
C ILE A 14 -10.48 2.45 25.14
N ILE A 15 -9.51 1.87 24.42
CA ILE A 15 -9.67 0.57 23.75
C ILE A 15 -10.14 -0.52 24.73
N LYS A 16 -9.68 -0.49 25.97
CA LYS A 16 -10.06 -1.49 26.99
C LYS A 16 -11.54 -1.43 27.36
N PHE A 17 -12.17 -0.26 27.25
CA PHE A 17 -13.55 -0.01 27.68
C PHE A 17 -14.55 0.04 26.53
N LEU A 18 -14.11 0.31 25.30
CA LEU A 18 -14.98 0.39 24.14
C LEU A 18 -15.26 -0.99 23.52
N SER A 19 -16.53 -1.22 23.16
CA SER A 19 -16.88 -2.29 22.25
C SER A 19 -16.38 -1.97 20.83
N LEU A 20 -16.05 -3.01 20.05
CA LEU A 20 -15.53 -2.80 18.69
C LEU A 20 -16.51 -2.08 17.77
N HIS A 21 -17.81 -2.29 17.93
CA HIS A 21 -18.81 -1.58 17.14
C HIS A 21 -18.74 -0.08 17.39
N MET A 22 -18.52 0.35 18.64
CA MET A 22 -18.32 1.76 18.96
C MET A 22 -17.03 2.31 18.36
N LEU A 23 -15.94 1.54 18.34
CA LEU A 23 -14.70 1.96 17.66
C LEU A 23 -14.93 2.19 16.16
N ILE A 24 -15.64 1.29 15.49
CA ILE A 24 -15.98 1.43 14.07
C ILE A 24 -16.82 2.69 13.83
N TYR A 25 -17.82 2.95 14.67
CA TYR A 25 -18.64 4.17 14.56
C TYR A 25 -17.81 5.44 14.78
N ILE A 26 -16.89 5.45 15.75
CA ILE A 26 -16.02 6.61 15.99
C ILE A 26 -15.11 6.85 14.78
N PHE A 27 -14.53 5.80 14.21
CA PHE A 27 -13.73 5.94 13.00
C PHE A 27 -14.52 6.42 11.79
N TYR A 28 -15.77 5.97 11.64
CA TYR A 28 -16.66 6.46 10.59
C TYR A 28 -16.96 7.96 10.77
N LEU A 29 -17.15 8.42 12.01
CA LEU A 29 -17.30 9.85 12.32
C LEU A 29 -16.04 10.65 12.01
N ILE A 30 -14.85 10.10 12.26
CA ILE A 30 -13.57 10.71 11.88
C ILE A 30 -13.51 10.92 10.37
N LEU A 31 -13.82 9.88 9.59
CA LEU A 31 -13.82 9.96 8.13
C LEU A 31 -14.78 11.05 7.64
N ASN A 32 -16.00 11.07 8.18
CA ASN A 32 -16.98 12.08 7.80
C ASN A 32 -16.52 13.50 8.14
N TYR A 33 -15.85 13.69 9.28
CA TYR A 33 -15.26 14.98 9.63
C TYR A 33 -14.13 15.39 8.66
N PHE A 34 -13.31 14.46 8.18
CA PHE A 34 -12.33 14.77 7.14
C PHE A 34 -12.98 15.15 5.82
N ILE A 35 -13.96 14.35 5.40
CA ILE A 35 -14.72 14.58 4.16
C ILE A 35 -15.40 15.95 4.18
N TRP A 36 -15.84 16.42 5.35
CA TRP A 36 -16.50 17.71 5.50
C TRP A 36 -15.54 18.90 5.59
N ASN A 37 -14.30 18.72 6.02
CA ASN A 37 -13.31 19.82 6.09
C ASN A 37 -12.54 20.02 4.79
N PHE A 38 -12.91 19.32 3.70
CA PHE A 38 -12.31 19.56 2.41
C PHE A 38 -12.75 20.91 1.85
N TYR A 39 -11.92 21.92 2.10
CA TYR A 39 -11.77 23.01 1.17
C TYR A 39 -10.50 22.76 0.37
N PHE A 40 -10.68 22.32 -0.88
CA PHE A 40 -9.60 22.23 -1.85
C PHE A 40 -9.12 23.65 -2.19
N ASN A 41 -7.98 24.03 -1.65
CA ASN A 41 -7.08 24.92 -2.36
C ASN A 41 -5.84 24.12 -2.76
N SER A 42 -5.25 24.47 -3.89
CA SER A 42 -4.08 23.81 -4.50
C SER A 42 -2.82 23.81 -3.63
N PHE A 43 -2.82 24.57 -2.53
CA PHE A 43 -1.70 24.74 -1.62
C PHE A 43 -1.92 24.02 -0.29
N PHE A 44 -0.82 23.85 0.45
CA PHE A 44 -0.81 23.39 1.84
C PHE A 44 -1.90 24.09 2.65
N CYS A 45 -2.82 23.29 3.19
CA CYS A 45 -3.89 23.73 4.06
C CYS A 45 -3.59 23.33 5.51
N LEU A 46 -4.22 24.05 6.46
CA LEU A 46 -4.21 23.71 7.89
C LEU A 46 -2.80 23.60 8.51
N ILE A 47 -1.94 24.58 8.25
CA ILE A 47 -0.56 24.61 8.77
C ILE A 47 -0.58 25.01 10.26
N SER A 48 -0.09 24.13 11.14
CA SER A 48 0.10 24.42 12.57
C SER A 48 1.20 23.51 13.16
N PHE A 49 2.10 24.04 13.98
CA PHE A 49 3.14 23.27 14.70
C PHE A 49 3.89 22.24 13.84
N ASN A 50 4.41 22.64 12.68
CA ASN A 50 5.12 21.78 11.71
C ASN A 50 4.28 20.63 11.12
N PHE A 51 2.96 20.70 11.26
CA PHE A 51 2.01 19.83 10.58
C PHE A 51 1.24 20.62 9.51
N GLY A 52 0.96 19.98 8.38
CA GLY A 52 0.20 20.55 7.27
C GLY A 52 -0.35 19.47 6.34
N LEU A 53 -1.33 19.84 5.52
CA LEU A 53 -2.01 18.94 4.60
C LEU A 53 -1.88 19.44 3.17
N ASP A 54 -1.44 18.56 2.28
CA ASP A 54 -1.49 18.70 0.83
C ASP A 54 -2.47 17.72 0.23
N LYS A 55 -2.79 17.89 -1.05
CA LYS A 55 -3.52 16.89 -1.85
C LYS A 55 -2.95 15.47 -1.70
N TYR A 56 -1.63 15.32 -1.79
CA TYR A 56 -0.93 14.03 -1.67
C TYR A 56 -1.05 13.42 -0.28
N SER A 57 -0.77 14.20 0.77
CA SER A 57 -0.84 13.67 2.14
C SER A 57 -2.27 13.40 2.56
N PHE A 58 -3.20 14.24 2.13
CA PHE A 58 -4.60 14.11 2.40
C PHE A 58 -5.18 12.81 1.80
N SER A 59 -4.91 12.53 0.53
CA SER A 59 -5.45 11.34 -0.15
C SER A 59 -4.97 10.03 0.49
N LEU A 60 -3.66 9.97 0.81
CA LEU A 60 -3.07 8.82 1.49
C LEU A 60 -3.51 8.69 2.95
N MET A 61 -3.84 9.81 3.61
CA MET A 61 -4.41 9.79 4.94
C MET A 61 -5.82 9.19 4.96
N ILE A 62 -6.70 9.58 4.01
CA ILE A 62 -8.02 8.94 3.91
C ILE A 62 -7.86 7.44 3.69
N LEU A 63 -6.97 7.05 2.77
CA LEU A 63 -6.70 5.64 2.51
C LEU A 63 -6.26 4.93 3.79
N SER A 64 -5.38 5.53 4.61
CA SER A 64 -4.89 4.91 5.83
C SER A 64 -6.00 4.69 6.86
N ILE A 65 -6.84 5.69 7.07
CA ILE A 65 -7.98 5.59 8.00
C ILE A 65 -8.97 4.54 7.49
N TRP A 66 -9.26 4.53 6.18
CA TRP A 66 -10.18 3.59 5.56
C TRP A 66 -9.71 2.14 5.67
N ILE A 67 -8.44 1.85 5.39
CA ILE A 67 -7.90 0.49 5.51
C ILE A 67 -7.85 0.07 6.99
N CYS A 68 -7.53 0.99 7.91
CA CYS A 68 -7.57 0.71 9.35
C CYS A 68 -8.97 0.32 9.82
N LEU A 69 -10.01 0.98 9.30
CA LEU A 69 -11.39 0.61 9.54
C LEU A 69 -11.74 -0.80 9.07
N LEU A 70 -11.37 -1.14 7.83
CA LEU A 70 -11.64 -2.45 7.24
C LEU A 70 -10.98 -3.58 8.04
N MET A 71 -9.76 -3.34 8.52
CA MET A 71 -9.09 -4.29 9.39
C MET A 71 -9.79 -4.49 10.72
N MET A 72 -10.19 -3.42 11.41
CA MET A 72 -10.92 -3.52 12.68
C MET A 72 -12.24 -4.27 12.50
N TYR A 73 -12.86 -4.14 11.33
CA TYR A 73 -14.05 -4.91 10.98
C TYR A 73 -13.73 -6.39 10.75
N SER A 74 -12.68 -6.71 10.01
CA SER A 74 -12.26 -8.11 9.78
C SER A 74 -11.71 -8.80 11.03
N SER A 75 -11.14 -8.05 12.00
CA SER A 75 -10.62 -8.60 13.26
C SER A 75 -11.71 -9.15 14.20
N LEU A 76 -12.99 -8.97 13.85
CA LEU A 76 -14.14 -9.46 14.60
C LEU A 76 -14.12 -10.98 14.85
N ASN A 77 -13.47 -11.75 13.97
CA ASN A 77 -13.35 -13.21 14.07
C ASN A 77 -12.42 -13.71 15.19
N TYR A 78 -11.46 -12.90 15.63
CA TYR A 78 -10.46 -13.36 16.59
C TYR A 78 -11.03 -13.43 18.02
N LYS A 79 -10.49 -14.36 18.83
CA LYS A 79 -10.84 -14.49 20.27
C LYS A 79 -10.57 -13.16 21.01
N ASN A 80 -11.42 -12.84 21.99
CA ASN A 80 -11.49 -11.53 22.64
C ASN A 80 -10.16 -10.96 23.16
N PHE A 81 -9.28 -11.76 23.75
CA PHE A 81 -7.98 -11.26 24.24
C PHE A 81 -7.04 -10.86 23.09
N TYR A 82 -6.85 -11.75 22.10
CA TYR A 82 -6.01 -11.45 20.94
C TYR A 82 -6.57 -10.27 20.14
N LYS A 83 -7.90 -10.17 20.07
CA LYS A 83 -8.62 -9.08 19.41
C LYS A 83 -8.28 -7.71 19.98
N LEU A 84 -8.23 -7.56 21.30
CA LEU A 84 -7.85 -6.30 21.97
C LEU A 84 -6.44 -5.85 21.58
N TYR A 85 -5.46 -6.78 21.61
CA TYR A 85 -4.08 -6.48 21.24
C TYR A 85 -3.91 -6.16 19.75
N ILE A 86 -4.57 -6.91 18.87
CA ILE A 86 -4.57 -6.64 17.42
C ILE A 86 -5.12 -5.24 17.15
N ASN A 87 -6.23 -4.90 17.78
CA ASN A 87 -6.85 -3.58 17.64
C ASN A 87 -5.98 -2.45 18.18
N LEU A 88 -5.30 -2.67 19.30
CA LEU A 88 -4.28 -1.76 19.84
C LEU A 88 -3.17 -1.51 18.81
N MET A 89 -2.64 -2.56 18.19
CA MET A 89 -1.61 -2.42 17.16
C MET A 89 -2.13 -1.67 15.93
N ILE A 90 -3.33 -1.98 15.45
CA ILE A 90 -3.95 -1.28 14.31
C ILE A 90 -4.10 0.22 14.62
N LEU A 91 -4.55 0.57 15.82
CA LEU A 91 -4.73 1.96 16.25
C LEU A 91 -3.39 2.70 16.36
N LEU A 92 -2.36 2.06 16.90
CA LEU A 92 -1.00 2.62 16.94
C LEU A 92 -0.46 2.85 15.52
N ILE A 93 -0.69 1.91 14.61
CA ILE A 93 -0.29 2.07 13.20
C ILE A 93 -1.00 3.25 12.57
N ASN A 94 -2.32 3.36 12.74
CA ASN A 94 -3.06 4.49 12.21
C ASN A 94 -2.54 5.82 12.77
N PHE A 95 -2.28 5.89 14.08
CA PHE A 95 -1.70 7.08 14.69
C PHE A 95 -0.37 7.48 14.05
N PHE A 96 0.60 6.56 13.96
CA PHE A 96 1.89 6.88 13.34
C PHE A 96 1.75 7.25 11.86
N LEU A 97 0.92 6.53 11.10
CA LEU A 97 0.64 6.83 9.69
C LEU A 97 0.06 8.24 9.50
N THR A 98 -0.94 8.60 10.30
CA THR A 98 -1.55 9.93 10.23
C THR A 98 -0.54 11.03 10.55
N MET A 99 0.36 10.80 11.50
CA MET A 99 1.43 11.74 11.82
C MET A 99 2.48 11.85 10.71
N CYS A 100 2.84 10.75 10.05
CA CYS A 100 3.74 10.77 8.88
C CYS A 100 3.18 11.67 7.78
N PHE A 101 1.90 11.52 7.44
CA PHE A 101 1.30 12.30 6.35
C PHE A 101 1.14 13.78 6.71
N PHE A 102 0.93 14.10 7.98
CA PHE A 102 0.84 15.49 8.42
C PHE A 102 2.18 16.21 8.54
N SER A 103 3.27 15.50 8.79
CA SER A 103 4.56 16.16 9.06
C SER A 103 5.06 16.98 7.87
N LEU A 104 5.46 18.23 8.14
CA LEU A 104 6.14 19.14 7.19
C LEU A 104 7.66 19.12 7.35
N ASN A 105 8.13 18.74 8.54
CA ASN A 105 9.54 18.58 8.83
C ASN A 105 9.96 17.15 8.54
N PHE A 106 11.05 17.01 7.82
CA PHE A 106 11.57 15.71 7.40
C PHE A 106 12.12 14.86 8.55
N PHE A 107 12.61 15.47 9.63
CA PHE A 107 12.97 14.74 10.85
C PHE A 107 11.77 14.11 11.54
N PHE A 108 10.68 14.87 11.73
CA PHE A 108 9.44 14.32 12.27
C PHE A 108 8.85 13.25 11.35
N PHE A 109 8.92 13.48 10.03
CA PHE A 109 8.53 12.46 9.06
C PHE A 109 9.33 11.17 9.24
N TYR A 110 10.66 11.24 9.36
CA TYR A 110 11.51 10.08 9.59
C TYR A 110 11.17 9.34 10.89
N LEU A 111 10.99 10.06 11.99
CA LEU A 111 10.64 9.46 13.27
C LEU A 111 9.35 8.66 13.18
N PHE A 112 8.27 9.27 12.66
CA PHE A 112 7.00 8.56 12.53
C PHE A 112 7.06 7.43 11.50
N PHE A 113 7.85 7.61 10.44
CA PHE A 113 8.07 6.62 9.38
C PHE A 113 8.71 5.34 9.92
N GLU A 114 9.69 5.43 10.82
CA GLU A 114 10.28 4.27 11.50
C GLU A 114 9.41 3.76 12.66
N CYS A 115 8.78 4.64 13.44
CA CYS A 115 7.86 4.21 14.50
C CYS A 115 6.69 3.39 13.96
N SER A 116 6.23 3.65 12.73
CA SER A 116 5.16 2.89 12.09
C SER A 116 5.52 1.42 11.80
N VAL A 117 6.81 1.10 11.67
CA VAL A 117 7.31 -0.27 11.42
C VAL A 117 7.19 -1.14 12.66
N LEU A 118 7.32 -0.56 13.87
CA LEU A 118 7.34 -1.31 15.13
C LEU A 118 6.04 -2.08 15.40
N PRO A 119 4.83 -1.46 15.35
CA PRO A 119 3.59 -2.23 15.55
C PRO A 119 3.35 -3.29 14.47
N LEU A 120 3.79 -3.05 13.23
CA LEU A 120 3.67 -4.03 12.15
C LEU A 120 4.54 -5.25 12.37
N PHE A 121 5.77 -5.03 12.80
CA PHE A 121 6.65 -6.12 13.20
C PHE A 121 5.98 -6.98 14.28
N LEU A 122 5.39 -6.35 15.30
CA LEU A 122 4.66 -7.06 16.35
C LEU A 122 3.45 -7.83 15.81
N LEU A 123 2.74 -7.28 14.80
CA LEU A 123 1.65 -7.99 14.14
C LEU A 123 2.11 -9.27 13.42
N ILE A 124 3.22 -9.20 12.67
CA ILE A 124 3.78 -10.33 11.92
C ILE A 124 4.34 -11.38 12.89
N TYR A 125 5.17 -10.95 13.85
CA TYR A 125 5.82 -11.82 14.83
C TYR A 125 4.80 -12.52 15.74
N GLY A 126 3.79 -11.78 16.22
CA GLY A 126 2.81 -12.29 17.19
C GLY A 126 1.76 -13.22 16.58
N TRP A 127 1.12 -12.79 15.48
CA TRP A 127 -0.08 -13.47 14.94
C TRP A 127 0.11 -14.10 13.54
N GLY A 128 1.34 -14.16 13.02
CA GLY A 128 1.64 -14.93 11.81
C GLY A 128 1.35 -16.43 11.98
N TYR A 129 0.93 -17.10 10.90
CA TYR A 129 0.45 -18.49 10.97
C TYR A 129 1.56 -19.55 11.04
N GLN A 130 2.69 -19.32 10.37
CA GLN A 130 3.77 -20.30 10.21
C GLN A 130 4.95 -20.00 11.14
N PRO A 131 5.76 -21.01 11.53
CA PRO A 131 6.95 -20.79 12.36
C PRO A 131 8.01 -19.89 11.71
N GLU A 132 8.06 -19.84 10.37
CA GLU A 132 8.97 -18.97 9.61
C GLU A 132 8.78 -17.48 9.94
N ARG A 133 7.63 -17.08 10.52
CA ARG A 133 7.28 -15.70 10.91
C ARG A 133 8.37 -14.98 11.70
N VAL A 134 9.15 -15.72 12.48
CA VAL A 134 10.27 -15.16 13.24
C VAL A 134 11.35 -14.66 12.28
N TYR A 135 11.73 -15.47 11.29
CA TYR A 135 12.73 -15.09 10.30
C TYR A 135 12.23 -13.95 9.41
N SER A 136 11.01 -13.99 8.87
CA SER A 136 10.52 -12.88 8.02
C SER A 136 10.38 -11.57 8.78
N SER A 137 9.93 -11.61 10.03
CA SER A 137 9.77 -10.39 10.85
C SER A 137 11.13 -9.74 11.14
N ILE A 138 12.17 -10.55 11.41
CA ILE A 138 13.55 -10.07 11.56
C ILE A 138 14.08 -9.52 10.22
N TYR A 139 13.86 -10.23 9.10
CA TYR A 139 14.23 -9.73 7.77
C TYR A 139 13.59 -8.38 7.49
N PHE A 140 12.27 -8.25 7.72
CA PHE A 140 11.53 -7.00 7.50
C PHE A 140 12.16 -5.83 8.26
N ILE A 141 12.37 -5.97 9.58
CA ILE A 141 12.99 -4.91 10.39
C ILE A 141 14.41 -4.58 9.90
N LEU A 142 15.23 -5.59 9.62
CA LEU A 142 16.62 -5.37 9.22
C LEU A 142 16.70 -4.62 7.88
N PHE A 143 15.89 -5.02 6.89
CA PHE A 143 15.85 -4.31 5.61
C PHE A 143 15.42 -2.85 5.79
N THR A 144 14.38 -2.58 6.58
CA THR A 144 13.91 -1.20 6.79
C THR A 144 14.93 -0.37 7.57
N LEU A 145 15.47 -0.88 8.69
CA LEU A 145 16.40 -0.13 9.54
C LEU A 145 17.73 0.15 8.84
N ILE A 146 18.33 -0.84 8.17
CA ILE A 146 19.61 -0.66 7.47
C ILE A 146 19.44 0.37 6.34
N SER A 147 18.30 0.35 5.66
CA SER A 147 18.02 1.33 4.60
C SER A 147 17.74 2.74 5.13
N SER A 148 17.20 2.87 6.34
CA SER A 148 16.72 4.13 6.89
C SER A 148 17.77 4.88 7.72
N LEU A 149 18.77 4.17 8.28
CA LEU A 149 19.87 4.77 9.04
C LEU A 149 20.72 5.77 8.23
N PRO A 150 21.12 5.51 6.96
CA PRO A 150 21.83 6.49 6.15
C PRO A 150 21.02 7.78 5.94
N LEU A 151 19.71 7.66 5.76
CA LEU A 151 18.84 8.82 5.64
C LEU A 151 18.78 9.63 6.94
N PHE A 152 18.78 8.98 8.11
CA PHE A 152 18.82 9.68 9.40
C PHE A 152 20.08 10.54 9.55
N LEU A 153 21.25 9.98 9.24
CA LEU A 153 22.52 10.71 9.33
C LEU A 153 22.53 11.93 8.40
N LEU A 154 21.96 11.79 7.20
CA LEU A 154 21.86 12.90 6.25
C LEU A 154 20.89 14.00 6.72
N ILE A 155 19.77 13.62 7.34
CA ILE A 155 18.84 14.60 7.92
C ILE A 155 19.53 15.40 9.02
N LEU A 156 20.27 14.76 9.93
CA LEU A 156 21.00 15.47 10.98
C LEU A 156 22.03 16.45 10.42
N ASN A 157 22.76 16.04 9.37
CA ASN A 157 23.74 16.90 8.72
C ASN A 157 23.07 18.12 8.08
N LEU A 158 21.97 17.93 7.34
CA LEU A 158 21.26 19.06 6.70
C LEU A 158 20.55 19.96 7.71
N GLU A 159 20.04 19.42 8.82
CA GLU A 159 19.49 20.22 9.90
C GLU A 159 20.55 21.10 10.56
N SER A 160 21.79 20.61 10.70
CA SER A 160 22.87 21.42 11.25
C SER A 160 23.25 22.61 10.36
N GLU A 161 23.09 22.48 9.04
CA GLU A 161 23.40 23.55 8.06
C GLU A 161 22.25 24.57 7.89
N LEU A 162 21.00 24.11 7.95
CA LEU A 162 19.82 24.94 7.62
C LEU A 162 18.95 25.31 8.82
N GLY A 163 19.20 24.72 9.98
CA GLY A 163 18.40 24.87 11.20
C GLY A 163 17.04 24.15 11.14
N TYR A 164 16.22 24.43 10.13
CA TYR A 164 14.91 23.79 9.93
C TYR A 164 14.75 23.21 8.54
N PHE A 165 14.70 21.89 8.46
CA PHE A 165 14.57 21.17 7.20
C PHE A 165 13.09 20.95 6.83
N TYR A 166 12.49 22.01 6.29
CA TYR A 166 11.14 21.97 5.72
C TYR A 166 11.12 21.26 4.37
N MET A 167 10.05 20.50 4.12
CA MET A 167 9.81 19.71 2.89
C MET A 167 9.78 20.47 1.54
N LYS A 168 10.06 21.78 1.54
CA LYS A 168 9.96 22.67 0.37
C LYS A 168 11.24 23.39 -0.02
N ILE A 169 12.31 23.24 0.75
CA ILE A 169 13.59 23.85 0.38
C ILE A 169 14.02 23.19 -0.93
N ASN A 170 14.60 23.91 -1.88
CA ASN A 170 15.16 23.30 -3.09
C ASN A 170 16.68 23.38 -2.99
N PHE A 171 17.38 22.27 -3.17
CA PHE A 171 18.83 22.25 -3.11
C PHE A 171 19.38 22.24 -4.53
N SER A 172 20.02 23.35 -4.91
CA SER A 172 20.68 23.45 -6.20
C SER A 172 21.97 22.64 -6.28
N CYS A 173 22.64 22.38 -5.14
CA CYS A 173 24.01 21.86 -5.10
C CYS A 173 24.14 20.63 -4.19
N LEU A 174 23.56 19.50 -4.60
CA LEU A 174 23.80 18.22 -3.91
C LEU A 174 24.48 17.20 -4.83
N ASN A 175 25.32 16.36 -4.23
CA ASN A 175 26.03 15.29 -4.94
C ASN A 175 25.09 14.10 -5.21
N PHE A 176 25.38 13.34 -6.28
CA PHE A 176 24.69 12.09 -6.61
C PHE A 176 24.60 11.13 -5.41
N TYR A 177 25.67 11.00 -4.63
CA TYR A 177 25.70 10.11 -3.46
C TYR A 177 24.68 10.51 -2.38
N MET A 178 24.52 11.81 -2.12
CA MET A 178 23.52 12.28 -1.16
C MET A 178 22.12 11.95 -1.65
N MET A 179 21.82 12.24 -2.92
CA MET A 179 20.53 11.90 -3.53
C MET A 179 20.25 10.40 -3.42
N PHE A 180 21.23 9.54 -3.75
CA PHE A 180 21.07 8.10 -3.68
C PHE A 180 20.72 7.64 -2.26
N PHE A 181 21.46 8.08 -1.23
CA PHE A 181 21.19 7.68 0.15
C PHE A 181 19.89 8.27 0.72
N PHE A 182 19.48 9.46 0.30
CA PHE A 182 18.15 10.00 0.63
C PHE A 182 17.04 9.12 0.03
N MET A 183 17.20 8.69 -1.21
CA MET A 183 16.20 7.89 -1.91
C MET A 183 16.20 6.44 -1.48
N PHE A 184 17.35 5.91 -1.05
CA PHE A 184 17.55 4.50 -0.75
C PHE A 184 16.55 3.94 0.25
N SER A 185 16.30 4.65 1.36
CA SER A 185 15.33 4.22 2.37
C SER A 185 13.91 4.06 1.80
N PHE A 186 13.51 4.97 0.90
CA PHE A 186 12.20 4.95 0.27
C PHE A 186 12.12 3.90 -0.83
N LEU A 187 13.20 3.65 -1.58
CA LEU A 187 13.30 2.60 -2.59
C LEU A 187 13.38 1.18 -2.00
N VAL A 188 13.70 1.04 -0.71
CA VAL A 188 13.57 -0.24 -0.01
C VAL A 188 12.14 -0.46 0.47
N LYS A 189 11.45 0.58 0.98
CA LYS A 189 10.04 0.48 1.40
C LYS A 189 9.06 0.41 0.22
N LEU A 190 9.29 1.16 -0.85
CA LEU A 190 8.72 0.90 -2.18
C LEU A 190 9.64 -0.07 -2.89
N PRO A 191 9.37 -1.38 -2.87
CA PRO A 191 10.31 -2.42 -3.26
C PRO A 191 10.78 -2.23 -4.71
N MET A 192 11.91 -1.57 -4.88
CA MET A 192 12.58 -1.54 -6.16
C MET A 192 13.08 -2.95 -6.47
N PHE A 193 13.16 -3.27 -7.77
CA PHE A 193 13.82 -4.50 -8.19
C PHE A 193 15.22 -4.59 -7.59
N MET A 194 15.67 -5.79 -7.23
CA MET A 194 16.76 -6.12 -6.27
C MET A 194 16.39 -6.09 -4.78
N PHE A 195 15.70 -5.06 -4.30
CA PHE A 195 15.37 -4.93 -2.86
C PHE A 195 14.01 -5.52 -2.47
N HIS A 196 13.26 -6.07 -3.44
CA HIS A 196 11.90 -6.56 -3.22
C HIS A 196 11.75 -7.85 -2.38
N LEU A 197 12.83 -8.59 -2.11
CA LEU A 197 12.75 -9.95 -1.54
C LEU A 197 12.10 -10.02 -0.15
N TRP A 198 12.14 -8.94 0.63
CA TRP A 198 11.51 -8.90 1.95
C TRP A 198 9.97 -8.92 1.85
N LEU A 199 9.40 -8.37 0.78
CA LEU A 199 7.97 -8.17 0.65
C LEU A 199 7.20 -9.48 0.50
N PRO A 200 7.54 -10.40 -0.44
CA PRO A 200 6.84 -11.68 -0.55
C PRO A 200 6.89 -12.48 0.75
N LYS A 201 8.05 -12.54 1.42
CA LYS A 201 8.22 -13.25 2.69
C LYS A 201 7.35 -12.64 3.80
N ALA A 202 7.36 -11.31 3.94
CA ALA A 202 6.56 -10.61 4.94
C ALA A 202 5.05 -10.86 4.74
N HIS A 203 4.55 -10.83 3.50
CA HIS A 203 3.12 -11.05 3.21
C HIS A 203 2.65 -12.48 3.42
N VAL A 204 3.47 -13.46 3.04
CA VAL A 204 3.13 -14.89 3.20
C VAL A 204 2.89 -15.21 4.67
N GLU A 205 3.77 -14.73 5.53
CA GLU A 205 3.81 -15.11 6.93
C GLU A 205 2.93 -14.22 7.82
N ALA A 206 2.66 -12.98 7.40
CA ALA A 206 1.76 -12.08 8.09
C ALA A 206 0.33 -12.64 8.25
N PRO A 207 -0.36 -12.30 9.36
CA PRO A 207 -1.81 -12.48 9.43
C PRO A 207 -2.50 -11.66 8.35
N THR A 208 -3.75 -12.02 8.02
CA THR A 208 -4.57 -11.34 7.00
C THR A 208 -4.58 -9.82 7.19
N LEU A 209 -4.83 -9.37 8.43
CA LEU A 209 -4.78 -7.96 8.83
C LEU A 209 -3.42 -7.31 8.55
N GLY A 210 -2.32 -7.98 8.91
CA GLY A 210 -0.97 -7.47 8.67
C GLY A 210 -0.69 -7.30 7.18
N SER A 211 -1.08 -8.27 6.35
CA SER A 211 -0.96 -8.16 4.90
C SER A 211 -1.81 -7.03 4.30
N MET A 212 -2.99 -6.74 4.87
CA MET A 212 -3.86 -5.64 4.42
C MET A 212 -3.19 -4.27 4.63
N ILE A 213 -2.58 -4.00 5.81
CA ILE A 213 -1.86 -2.72 6.04
C ILE A 213 -0.63 -2.62 5.17
N LEU A 214 0.14 -3.71 5.12
CA LEU A 214 1.44 -3.69 4.48
C LEU A 214 1.25 -3.38 2.99
N ALA A 215 0.32 -4.05 2.33
CA ALA A 215 -0.02 -3.78 0.94
C ALA A 215 -0.78 -2.46 0.77
N GLY A 216 -1.69 -2.16 1.70
CA GLY A 216 -2.59 -1.02 1.65
C GLY A 216 -1.89 0.33 1.72
N VAL A 217 -1.07 0.52 2.77
CA VAL A 217 -0.54 1.86 3.14
C VAL A 217 0.98 1.87 3.24
N MET A 218 1.63 0.83 3.76
CA MET A 218 3.07 0.91 4.06
C MET A 218 3.94 1.07 2.81
N LEU A 219 3.60 0.39 1.71
CA LEU A 219 4.29 0.61 0.44
C LEU A 219 4.10 2.05 -0.04
N LYS A 220 2.94 2.65 0.22
CA LYS A 220 2.59 4.01 -0.23
C LYS A 220 3.32 5.08 0.58
N LEU A 221 3.67 4.81 1.85
CA LEU A 221 4.57 5.69 2.61
C LEU A 221 5.92 5.88 1.91
N GLY A 222 6.45 4.82 1.28
CA GLY A 222 7.68 4.93 0.48
C GLY A 222 7.49 5.89 -0.69
N GLY A 223 6.36 5.80 -1.41
CA GLY A 223 6.04 6.68 -2.54
C GLY A 223 5.83 8.12 -2.13
N TYR A 224 5.12 8.33 -1.03
CA TYR A 224 4.99 9.65 -0.41
C TYR A 224 6.35 10.23 -0.04
N GLY A 225 7.24 9.43 0.56
CA GLY A 225 8.62 9.82 0.85
C GLY A 225 9.39 10.24 -0.40
N LEU A 226 9.33 9.46 -1.48
CA LEU A 226 9.94 9.82 -2.76
C LEU A 226 9.41 11.16 -3.28
N ILE A 227 8.08 11.38 -3.28
CA ILE A 227 7.45 12.64 -3.72
C ILE A 227 8.00 13.83 -2.95
N ARG A 228 8.16 13.69 -1.61
CA ARG A 228 8.74 14.76 -0.79
C ARG A 228 10.21 15.00 -1.10
N VAL A 229 10.98 13.94 -1.35
CA VAL A 229 12.40 14.05 -1.65
C VAL A 229 12.65 14.65 -3.04
N PHE A 230 11.81 14.38 -4.04
CA PHE A 230 11.99 14.94 -5.38
C PHE A 230 12.03 16.48 -5.37
N ASN A 231 11.20 17.11 -4.54
CA ASN A 231 11.22 18.57 -4.37
C ASN A 231 12.61 19.13 -4.00
N PHE A 232 13.46 18.36 -3.32
CA PHE A 232 14.83 18.74 -3.00
C PHE A 232 15.82 18.55 -4.15
N PHE A 233 15.62 17.50 -4.95
CA PHE A 233 16.63 16.99 -5.88
C PHE A 233 16.22 17.06 -7.36
N ASN A 234 15.19 17.84 -7.71
CA ASN A 234 14.62 17.90 -9.07
C ASN A 234 15.68 18.02 -10.18
N TYR A 235 16.68 18.90 -10.03
CA TYR A 235 17.72 19.09 -11.05
C TYR A 235 18.60 17.85 -11.24
N ILE A 236 19.07 17.26 -10.15
CA ILE A 236 19.97 16.09 -10.18
C ILE A 236 19.20 14.85 -10.64
N MET A 237 17.95 14.71 -10.20
CA MET A 237 17.07 13.60 -10.60
C MET A 237 16.77 13.62 -12.09
N ASN A 238 16.62 14.78 -12.73
CA ASN A 238 16.49 14.84 -14.19
C ASN A 238 17.68 14.18 -14.90
N ILE A 239 18.91 14.40 -14.40
CA ILE A 239 20.15 13.86 -14.98
C ILE A 239 20.25 12.33 -14.76
N TYR A 240 19.92 11.86 -13.55
CA TYR A 240 20.11 10.46 -13.15
C TYR A 240 18.85 9.59 -13.21
N SER A 241 17.73 10.13 -13.68
CA SER A 241 16.44 9.46 -13.82
C SER A 241 16.56 8.11 -14.54
N PHE A 242 17.41 8.04 -15.56
CA PHE A 242 17.62 6.84 -16.38
C PHE A 242 18.02 5.60 -15.58
N ILE A 243 18.79 5.75 -14.50
CA ILE A 243 19.24 4.62 -13.68
C ILE A 243 18.04 3.97 -12.99
N PHE A 244 17.17 4.78 -12.40
CA PHE A 244 16.04 4.26 -11.64
C PHE A 244 14.92 3.75 -12.55
N VAL A 245 14.64 4.45 -13.67
CA VAL A 245 13.65 4.02 -14.66
C VAL A 245 14.04 2.70 -15.32
N SER A 246 15.31 2.55 -15.74
CA SER A 246 15.77 1.31 -16.38
C SER A 246 15.69 0.09 -15.45
N VAL A 247 16.17 0.22 -14.21
CA VAL A 247 16.13 -0.88 -13.22
C VAL A 247 14.69 -1.24 -12.85
N SER A 248 13.80 -0.25 -12.72
CA SER A 248 12.40 -0.51 -12.38
C SER A 248 11.61 -1.12 -13.54
N LEU A 249 11.76 -0.65 -14.79
CA LEU A 249 11.09 -1.23 -15.96
C LEU A 249 11.52 -2.68 -16.21
N ILE A 250 12.83 -2.95 -16.23
CA ILE A 250 13.37 -4.31 -16.40
C ILE A 250 12.90 -5.21 -15.26
N GLY A 251 12.91 -4.67 -14.03
CA GLY A 251 12.43 -5.39 -12.86
C GLY A 251 10.96 -5.75 -12.91
N CYS A 252 10.10 -4.81 -13.31
CA CYS A 252 8.66 -5.04 -13.47
C CYS A 252 8.40 -6.16 -14.48
N PHE A 253 9.13 -6.16 -15.60
CA PHE A 253 9.03 -7.21 -16.60
C PHE A 253 9.35 -8.58 -15.99
N TYR A 254 10.49 -8.74 -15.30
CA TYR A 254 10.82 -10.02 -14.68
C TYR A 254 9.83 -10.45 -13.59
N ILE A 255 9.38 -9.52 -12.74
CA ILE A 255 8.42 -9.82 -11.67
C ILE A 255 7.07 -10.27 -12.27
N SER A 256 6.61 -9.64 -13.35
CA SER A 256 5.37 -10.02 -14.03
C SER A 256 5.44 -11.46 -14.59
N LEU A 257 6.60 -11.88 -15.12
CA LEU A 257 6.85 -13.27 -15.51
C LEU A 257 6.87 -14.22 -14.32
N PHE A 258 7.54 -13.84 -13.22
CA PHE A 258 7.55 -14.67 -12.01
C PHE A 258 6.15 -14.87 -11.43
N CYS A 259 5.27 -13.88 -11.55
CA CYS A 259 3.89 -13.93 -11.08
C CYS A 259 3.09 -15.06 -11.75
N LEU A 260 3.32 -15.34 -13.04
CA LEU A 260 2.65 -16.42 -13.80
C LEU A 260 2.99 -17.82 -13.29
N ILE A 261 4.18 -18.00 -12.73
CA ILE A 261 4.71 -19.31 -12.30
C ILE A 261 4.35 -19.58 -10.83
N GLN A 262 3.89 -18.59 -10.08
CA GLN A 262 3.61 -18.75 -8.65
C GLN A 262 2.45 -19.71 -8.39
N VAL A 263 2.69 -20.65 -7.47
CA VAL A 263 1.70 -21.64 -7.02
C VAL A 263 0.93 -21.17 -5.78
N ASP A 264 1.54 -20.30 -4.97
CA ASP A 264 0.94 -19.80 -3.74
C ASP A 264 0.16 -18.51 -3.96
N LEU A 265 -1.11 -18.48 -3.54
CA LEU A 265 -2.00 -17.34 -3.73
C LEU A 265 -1.47 -16.04 -3.11
N LYS A 266 -1.00 -16.10 -1.85
CA LYS A 266 -0.44 -14.93 -1.18
C LYS A 266 0.83 -14.41 -1.86
N MET A 267 1.70 -15.31 -2.33
CA MET A 267 2.91 -14.91 -3.05
C MET A 267 2.58 -14.28 -4.39
N LEU A 268 1.61 -14.84 -5.13
CA LEU A 268 1.18 -14.30 -6.41
C LEU A 268 0.66 -12.86 -6.24
N VAL A 269 -0.21 -12.60 -5.26
CA VAL A 269 -0.70 -11.25 -4.95
C VAL A 269 0.47 -10.34 -4.52
N ALA A 270 1.40 -10.83 -3.70
CA ALA A 270 2.57 -10.06 -3.30
C ALA A 270 3.46 -9.66 -4.49
N TYR A 271 3.79 -10.58 -5.40
CA TYR A 271 4.57 -10.26 -6.61
C TYR A 271 3.82 -9.31 -7.56
N SER A 272 2.51 -9.47 -7.72
CA SER A 272 1.70 -8.51 -8.48
C SER A 272 1.84 -7.10 -7.89
N SER A 273 1.89 -6.98 -6.55
CA SER A 273 2.08 -5.68 -5.91
C SER A 273 3.45 -5.05 -6.16
N VAL A 274 4.52 -5.85 -6.22
CA VAL A 274 5.86 -5.34 -6.57
C VAL A 274 5.85 -4.79 -8.00
N SER A 275 5.14 -5.44 -8.94
CA SER A 275 5.07 -4.94 -10.33
C SER A 275 4.38 -3.58 -10.45
N HIS A 276 3.22 -3.38 -9.80
CA HIS A 276 2.55 -2.07 -9.83
C HIS A 276 3.33 -1.00 -9.04
N MET A 277 3.97 -1.35 -7.91
CA MET A 277 4.83 -0.40 -7.18
C MET A 277 6.05 0.01 -8.02
N GLY A 278 6.59 -0.89 -8.85
CA GLY A 278 7.67 -0.55 -9.77
C GLY A 278 7.22 0.44 -10.86
N LEU A 279 5.97 0.35 -11.35
CA LEU A 279 5.39 1.36 -12.25
C LEU A 279 5.22 2.72 -11.55
N ILE A 280 4.85 2.75 -10.26
CA ILE A 280 4.82 3.97 -9.46
C ILE A 280 6.19 4.64 -9.42
N ILE A 281 7.27 3.87 -9.20
CA ILE A 281 8.64 4.40 -9.21
C ILE A 281 8.97 5.00 -10.59
N CYS A 282 8.62 4.32 -11.68
CA CYS A 282 8.83 4.85 -13.04
C CYS A 282 8.11 6.19 -13.26
N GLY A 283 6.82 6.25 -12.91
CA GLY A 283 6.00 7.44 -13.07
C GLY A 283 6.51 8.62 -12.23
N LEU A 284 6.93 8.37 -10.99
CA LEU A 284 7.48 9.40 -10.11
C LEU A 284 8.84 9.94 -10.59
N VAL A 285 9.74 9.04 -11.03
CA VAL A 285 11.08 9.44 -11.51
C VAL A 285 11.03 10.18 -12.85
N SER A 286 9.94 10.06 -13.62
CA SER A 286 9.73 10.87 -14.83
C SER A 286 9.64 12.38 -14.56
N LEU A 287 9.35 12.78 -13.31
CA LEU A 287 9.21 14.18 -12.87
C LEU A 287 8.21 15.02 -13.69
N THR A 288 7.26 14.38 -14.38
CA THR A 288 6.16 15.05 -15.08
C THR A 288 4.90 15.11 -14.21
N ASP A 289 4.07 16.12 -14.40
CA ASP A 289 2.81 16.26 -13.65
C ASP A 289 1.87 15.06 -13.88
N PHE A 290 1.82 14.52 -15.10
CA PHE A 290 1.08 13.29 -15.40
C PHE A 290 1.66 12.08 -14.65
N GLY A 291 2.99 11.99 -14.49
CA GLY A 291 3.62 10.95 -13.70
C GLY A 291 3.29 11.04 -12.21
N PHE A 292 3.27 12.24 -11.65
CA PHE A 292 2.87 12.46 -10.25
C PHE A 292 1.38 12.18 -10.01
N LEU A 293 0.48 12.61 -10.91
CA LEU A 293 -0.95 12.31 -10.81
C LEU A 293 -1.23 10.82 -11.02
N GLY A 294 -0.63 10.20 -12.03
CA GLY A 294 -0.77 8.77 -12.31
C GLY A 294 -0.28 7.90 -11.15
N SER A 295 0.90 8.21 -10.58
CA SER A 295 1.42 7.50 -9.41
C SER A 295 0.54 7.66 -8.18
N LEU A 296 -0.03 8.85 -7.93
CA LEU A 296 -1.03 9.07 -6.88
C LEU A 296 -2.25 8.16 -7.06
N PHE A 297 -2.84 8.17 -8.24
CA PHE A 297 -4.01 7.36 -8.53
C PHE A 297 -3.69 5.88 -8.36
N LEU A 298 -2.54 5.40 -8.84
CA LEU A 298 -2.13 4.00 -8.69
C LEU A 298 -1.89 3.64 -7.22
N MET A 299 -1.30 4.55 -6.42
CA MET A 299 -1.10 4.32 -4.99
C MET A 299 -2.43 4.10 -4.25
N ILE A 300 -3.45 4.92 -4.55
CA ILE A 300 -4.78 4.80 -3.93
C ILE A 300 -5.48 3.54 -4.42
N SER A 301 -5.54 3.37 -5.74
CA SER A 301 -6.29 2.30 -6.37
C SER A 301 -5.71 0.93 -6.02
N HIS A 302 -4.40 0.76 -6.17
CA HIS A 302 -3.72 -0.46 -5.75
C HIS A 302 -3.84 -0.68 -4.22
N GLY A 303 -3.82 0.39 -3.41
CA GLY A 303 -4.02 0.28 -1.96
C GLY A 303 -5.30 -0.46 -1.60
N LEU A 304 -6.42 -0.12 -2.25
CA LEU A 304 -7.72 -0.77 -2.05
C LEU A 304 -7.80 -2.15 -2.73
N VAL A 305 -7.30 -2.31 -3.95
CA VAL A 305 -7.37 -3.59 -4.67
C VAL A 305 -6.54 -4.67 -3.98
N SER A 306 -5.27 -4.37 -3.66
CA SER A 306 -4.37 -5.35 -3.04
C SER A 306 -4.80 -5.73 -1.61
N SER A 307 -5.30 -4.79 -0.82
CA SER A 307 -5.84 -5.10 0.52
C SER A 307 -7.08 -5.98 0.44
N GLY A 308 -7.98 -5.72 -0.53
CA GLY A 308 -9.12 -6.57 -0.83
C GLY A 308 -8.72 -7.99 -1.27
N MET A 309 -7.70 -8.10 -2.13
CA MET A 309 -7.17 -9.41 -2.56
C MET A 309 -6.52 -10.19 -1.42
N PHE A 310 -5.74 -9.54 -0.54
CA PHE A 310 -5.18 -10.20 0.64
C PHE A 310 -6.27 -10.62 1.64
N PHE A 311 -7.32 -9.81 1.81
CA PHE A 311 -8.47 -10.20 2.62
C PHE A 311 -9.18 -11.42 2.03
N LEU A 312 -9.36 -11.46 0.71
CA LEU A 312 -9.97 -12.59 0.00
C LEU A 312 -9.18 -13.89 0.16
N VAL A 313 -7.87 -13.83 -0.07
CA VAL A 313 -6.97 -14.98 0.17
C VAL A 313 -7.01 -15.39 1.64
N GLY A 314 -7.18 -14.44 2.55
CA GLY A 314 -7.40 -14.68 3.98
C GLY A 314 -8.64 -15.51 4.27
N CYS A 315 -9.80 -15.11 3.72
CA CYS A 315 -11.05 -15.87 3.87
C CYS A 315 -10.95 -17.28 3.30
N LEU A 316 -10.29 -17.45 2.15
CA LEU A 316 -10.04 -18.78 1.57
C LEU A 316 -9.13 -19.62 2.47
N TYR A 317 -8.12 -19.00 3.08
CA TYR A 317 -7.20 -19.68 3.98
C TYR A 317 -7.87 -20.11 5.29
N GLU A 318 -8.73 -19.27 5.89
CA GLU A 318 -9.49 -19.63 7.10
C GLU A 318 -10.38 -20.86 6.88
N ARG A 319 -10.83 -21.06 5.64
CA ARG A 319 -11.70 -22.15 5.22
C ARG A 319 -10.95 -23.44 4.86
N ILE A 320 -9.95 -23.32 3.99
CA ILE A 320 -9.25 -24.47 3.39
C ILE A 320 -8.02 -24.88 4.21
N GLY A 321 -7.44 -23.95 4.99
CA GLY A 321 -6.19 -24.16 5.72
C GLY A 321 -4.95 -24.25 4.84
N SER A 322 -5.09 -24.13 3.51
CA SER A 322 -4.00 -24.15 2.54
C SER A 322 -4.02 -22.92 1.63
N ARG A 323 -2.87 -22.59 1.02
CA ARG A 323 -2.68 -21.41 0.17
C ARG A 323 -2.39 -21.75 -1.29
N SER A 324 -2.28 -23.04 -1.63
CA SER A 324 -1.84 -23.48 -2.94
C SER A 324 -3.00 -23.51 -3.94
N ILE A 325 -2.75 -22.96 -5.13
CA ILE A 325 -3.73 -22.88 -6.23
C ILE A 325 -4.25 -24.28 -6.64
N PHE A 326 -3.42 -25.32 -6.51
CA PHE A 326 -3.81 -26.68 -6.88
C PHE A 326 -4.92 -27.27 -6.00
N ILE A 327 -4.97 -26.89 -4.72
CA ILE A 327 -5.97 -27.39 -3.78
C ILE A 327 -7.29 -26.60 -3.92
N ILE A 328 -7.17 -25.30 -4.18
CA ILE A 328 -8.28 -24.36 -4.25
C ILE A 328 -8.76 -24.28 -5.71
N ARG A 329 -9.60 -25.25 -6.14
CA ARG A 329 -10.14 -25.32 -7.51
C ARG A 329 -11.65 -25.50 -7.50
N GLY A 330 -12.34 -24.92 -8.48
CA GLY A 330 -13.79 -25.08 -8.64
C GLY A 330 -14.64 -24.30 -7.63
N LEU A 331 -14.17 -23.13 -7.16
CA LEU A 331 -14.93 -22.31 -6.19
C LEU A 331 -16.28 -21.82 -6.74
N MET A 332 -16.44 -21.71 -8.06
CA MET A 332 -17.67 -21.20 -8.68
C MET A 332 -18.90 -22.08 -8.35
N ASN A 333 -18.68 -23.39 -8.18
CA ASN A 333 -19.76 -24.34 -7.90
C ASN A 333 -20.30 -24.20 -6.46
N PHE A 334 -19.48 -23.74 -5.52
CA PHE A 334 -19.87 -23.66 -4.10
C PHE A 334 -20.20 -22.23 -3.64
N MET A 335 -19.45 -21.24 -4.11
CA MET A 335 -19.55 -19.86 -3.61
C MET A 335 -19.60 -18.84 -4.75
N PRO A 336 -20.65 -18.85 -5.58
CA PRO A 336 -20.74 -17.98 -6.75
C PRO A 336 -20.67 -16.49 -6.35
N SER A 337 -21.32 -16.10 -5.26
CA SER A 337 -21.26 -14.71 -4.77
C SER A 337 -19.85 -14.29 -4.34
N PHE A 338 -19.09 -15.18 -3.71
CA PHE A 338 -17.70 -14.91 -3.34
C PHE A 338 -16.81 -14.77 -4.58
N VAL A 339 -17.01 -15.66 -5.57
CA VAL A 339 -16.30 -15.62 -6.85
C VAL A 339 -16.63 -14.36 -7.64
N MET A 340 -17.84 -13.81 -7.52
CA MET A 340 -18.16 -12.50 -8.13
C MET A 340 -17.29 -11.37 -7.57
N PHE A 341 -17.17 -11.27 -6.23
CA PHE A 341 -16.27 -10.28 -5.62
C PHE A 341 -14.79 -10.53 -5.97
N PHE A 342 -14.39 -11.80 -6.04
CA PHE A 342 -13.06 -12.18 -6.51
C PHE A 342 -12.80 -11.71 -7.94
N PHE A 343 -13.75 -11.93 -8.84
CA PHE A 343 -13.67 -11.50 -10.23
C PHE A 343 -13.51 -9.98 -10.32
N LEU A 344 -14.33 -9.21 -9.61
CA LEU A 344 -14.24 -7.74 -9.60
C LEU A 344 -12.87 -7.25 -9.12
N LEU A 345 -12.31 -7.86 -8.07
CA LEU A 345 -10.96 -7.53 -7.60
C LEU A 345 -9.89 -7.91 -8.62
N CYS A 346 -9.95 -9.09 -9.24
CA CYS A 346 -9.03 -9.49 -10.31
C CYS A 346 -9.09 -8.54 -11.52
N VAL A 347 -10.30 -8.16 -11.96
CA VAL A 347 -10.54 -7.21 -13.05
C VAL A 347 -9.97 -5.83 -12.72
N SER A 348 -10.14 -5.37 -11.48
CA SER A 348 -9.57 -4.10 -11.03
C SER A 348 -8.04 -4.15 -10.98
N ASN A 349 -7.42 -5.28 -10.62
CA ASN A 349 -5.97 -5.43 -10.61
C ASN A 349 -5.37 -5.56 -12.03
N MET A 350 -6.12 -6.15 -12.97
CA MET A 350 -5.78 -6.21 -14.39
C MET A 350 -5.95 -4.85 -15.11
N SER A 351 -6.34 -3.79 -14.39
CA SER A 351 -6.53 -2.45 -14.97
C SER A 351 -7.52 -2.45 -16.14
N CYS A 352 -8.62 -3.20 -16.03
CA CYS A 352 -9.69 -3.23 -17.03
C CYS A 352 -10.68 -2.07 -16.79
N PRO A 353 -11.33 -1.49 -17.82
CA PRO A 353 -12.39 -0.49 -17.61
C PRO A 353 -13.62 -1.12 -16.92
N PRO A 354 -14.31 -0.46 -15.96
CA PRO A 354 -14.03 0.86 -15.36
C PRO A 354 -13.24 0.71 -14.03
N SER A 355 -11.90 0.74 -14.06
CA SER A 355 -11.07 0.73 -12.85
C SER A 355 -10.19 1.97 -12.74
N LEU A 356 -9.92 2.42 -11.51
CA LEU A 356 -8.99 3.54 -11.25
C LEU A 356 -7.54 3.16 -11.58
N ASN A 357 -7.21 1.86 -11.53
CA ASN A 357 -5.91 1.32 -11.98
C ASN A 357 -5.66 1.59 -13.48
N LEU A 358 -6.68 1.50 -14.32
CA LEU A 358 -6.53 1.82 -15.75
C LEU A 358 -6.18 3.29 -15.96
N VAL A 359 -6.91 4.19 -15.30
CA VAL A 359 -6.70 5.64 -15.43
C VAL A 359 -5.28 6.01 -15.01
N SER A 360 -4.80 5.44 -13.90
CA SER A 360 -3.46 5.69 -13.39
C SER A 360 -2.36 5.14 -14.29
N GLU A 361 -2.50 3.92 -14.80
CA GLU A 361 -1.53 3.33 -15.73
C GLU A 361 -1.47 4.12 -17.04
N ILE A 362 -2.59 4.63 -17.57
CA ILE A 362 -2.59 5.49 -18.75
C ILE A 362 -1.79 6.78 -18.51
N PHE A 363 -1.97 7.45 -17.37
CA PHE A 363 -1.18 8.65 -17.03
C PHE A 363 0.32 8.34 -16.90
N ILE A 364 0.67 7.20 -16.29
CA ILE A 364 2.08 6.77 -16.19
C ILE A 364 2.65 6.47 -17.58
N ILE A 365 1.89 5.81 -18.47
CA ILE A 365 2.32 5.54 -19.85
C ILE A 365 2.59 6.85 -20.59
N PHE A 366 1.70 7.85 -20.50
CA PHE A 366 1.94 9.16 -21.12
C PHE A 366 3.20 9.84 -20.56
N SER A 367 3.43 9.75 -19.24
CA SER A 367 4.65 10.29 -18.63
C SER A 367 5.94 9.64 -19.16
N LEU A 368 5.93 8.33 -19.36
CA LEU A 368 7.10 7.57 -19.81
C LEU A 368 7.35 7.69 -21.31
N ILE A 369 6.29 7.82 -22.12
CA ILE A 369 6.43 8.13 -23.56
C ILE A 369 7.10 9.49 -23.75
N ASN A 370 6.73 10.48 -22.92
CA ASN A 370 7.35 11.80 -22.95
C ASN A 370 8.82 11.76 -22.49
N TRP A 371 9.20 10.79 -21.65
CA TRP A 371 10.57 10.61 -21.20
C TRP A 371 11.44 9.94 -22.26
N ASP A 372 11.04 8.77 -22.75
CA ASP A 372 11.71 8.06 -23.86
C ASP A 372 10.74 7.11 -24.58
N TYR A 373 10.70 7.19 -25.91
CA TYR A 373 9.79 6.36 -26.72
C TYR A 373 10.07 4.85 -26.60
N PHE A 374 11.31 4.44 -26.38
CA PHE A 374 11.67 3.01 -26.25
C PHE A 374 11.04 2.33 -25.02
N THR A 375 10.61 3.10 -24.01
CA THR A 375 9.95 2.54 -22.82
C THR A 375 8.62 1.84 -23.14
N LEU A 376 7.98 2.18 -24.26
CA LEU A 376 6.72 1.57 -24.72
C LEU A 376 6.80 0.05 -24.87
N ILE A 377 7.92 -0.47 -25.37
CA ILE A 377 8.08 -1.92 -25.60
C ILE A 377 8.01 -2.66 -24.27
N TYR A 378 8.72 -2.17 -23.25
CA TYR A 378 8.70 -2.78 -21.92
C TYR A 378 7.34 -2.63 -21.25
N LEU A 379 6.72 -1.45 -21.35
CA LEU A 379 5.37 -1.21 -20.80
C LEU A 379 4.33 -2.15 -21.39
N PHE A 380 4.37 -2.39 -22.70
CA PHE A 380 3.48 -3.35 -23.37
C PHE A 380 3.58 -4.74 -22.74
N PHE A 381 4.81 -5.26 -22.57
CA PHE A 381 4.99 -6.58 -21.98
C PHE A 381 4.58 -6.63 -20.50
N ILE A 382 4.88 -5.59 -19.71
CA ILE A 382 4.50 -5.53 -18.30
C ILE A 382 2.97 -5.63 -18.14
N LEU A 383 2.23 -4.82 -18.92
CA LEU A 383 0.76 -4.81 -18.88
C LEU A 383 0.16 -6.12 -19.41
N PHE A 384 0.76 -6.69 -20.45
CA PHE A 384 0.31 -7.98 -20.99
C PHE A 384 0.48 -9.11 -19.96
N PHE A 385 1.65 -9.20 -19.31
CA PHE A 385 1.90 -10.27 -18.34
C PHE A 385 1.15 -10.07 -17.02
N SER A 386 0.93 -8.83 -16.57
CA SER A 386 0.08 -8.56 -15.40
C SER A 386 -1.37 -8.96 -15.66
N ALA A 387 -1.90 -8.68 -16.86
CA ALA A 387 -3.20 -9.13 -17.28
C ALA A 387 -3.31 -10.67 -17.31
N CYS A 388 -2.33 -11.33 -17.95
CA CYS A 388 -2.29 -12.79 -18.00
C CYS A 388 -2.25 -13.42 -16.60
N SER A 389 -1.48 -12.87 -15.66
CA SER A 389 -1.37 -13.45 -14.31
C SER A 389 -2.68 -13.41 -13.53
N MET A 390 -3.44 -12.31 -13.63
CA MET A 390 -4.74 -12.20 -12.95
C MET A 390 -5.82 -13.07 -13.59
N ILE A 391 -5.82 -13.22 -14.92
CA ILE A 391 -6.73 -14.15 -15.61
C ILE A 391 -6.40 -15.60 -15.25
N CYS A 392 -5.11 -15.97 -15.26
CA CYS A 392 -4.66 -17.29 -14.85
C CYS A 392 -5.06 -17.59 -13.39
N LEU A 393 -4.82 -16.64 -12.48
CA LEU A 393 -5.25 -16.74 -11.08
C LEU A 393 -6.76 -16.99 -10.97
N PHE A 394 -7.57 -16.17 -11.65
CA PHE A 394 -9.02 -16.31 -11.60
C PHE A 394 -9.47 -17.67 -12.14
N SER A 395 -8.97 -18.06 -13.31
CA SER A 395 -9.37 -19.30 -13.98
C SER A 395 -8.98 -20.56 -13.19
N PHE A 396 -7.77 -20.61 -12.62
CA PHE A 396 -7.34 -21.78 -11.86
C PHE A 396 -8.13 -21.98 -10.57
N ILE A 397 -8.59 -20.90 -9.93
CA ILE A 397 -9.33 -20.97 -8.67
C ILE A 397 -10.83 -21.20 -8.90
N SER A 398 -11.41 -20.48 -9.86
CA SER A 398 -12.86 -20.46 -10.08
C SER A 398 -13.36 -21.67 -10.87
N HIS A 399 -12.65 -22.04 -11.95
CA HIS A 399 -13.04 -23.10 -12.86
C HIS A 399 -12.47 -24.47 -12.45
N GLY A 400 -12.98 -25.51 -13.10
CA GLY A 400 -12.53 -26.88 -12.93
C GLY A 400 -13.35 -27.71 -11.95
N LEU A 401 -12.97 -28.98 -11.85
CA LEU A 401 -13.57 -29.92 -10.90
C LEU A 401 -13.16 -29.54 -9.47
N SER A 402 -14.14 -29.50 -8.59
CA SER A 402 -13.95 -29.21 -7.18
C SER A 402 -13.10 -30.27 -6.49
N SER A 403 -12.13 -29.84 -5.69
CA SER A 403 -11.42 -30.75 -4.79
C SER A 403 -12.33 -31.24 -3.66
N SER A 404 -12.09 -32.45 -3.15
CA SER A 404 -12.92 -33.06 -2.09
C SER A 404 -12.94 -32.26 -0.79
N MET A 405 -11.90 -31.45 -0.54
CA MET A 405 -11.80 -30.60 0.65
C MET A 405 -12.80 -29.42 0.64
N ILE A 406 -13.34 -29.04 -0.52
CA ILE A 406 -14.22 -27.86 -0.64
C ILE A 406 -15.69 -28.19 -0.31
N PHE A 407 -16.06 -29.48 -0.20
CA PHE A 407 -17.45 -29.85 0.08
C PHE A 407 -17.95 -29.45 1.49
N TYR A 408 -17.07 -29.14 2.44
CA TYR A 408 -17.44 -28.77 3.81
C TYR A 408 -17.51 -27.25 4.04
N MET A 409 -17.71 -26.46 2.99
CA MET A 409 -17.52 -25.03 3.05
C MET A 409 -18.81 -24.21 3.19
N ASP A 410 -18.76 -23.21 4.06
CA ASP A 410 -19.81 -22.21 4.20
C ASP A 410 -19.79 -21.20 3.03
N SER A 411 -20.96 -20.85 2.50
CA SER A 411 -21.13 -19.99 1.31
C SER A 411 -20.60 -18.56 1.43
N GLY A 412 -20.20 -18.12 2.63
CA GLY A 412 -19.78 -16.75 2.90
C GLY A 412 -20.50 -16.13 4.10
N LEU A 413 -19.76 -15.41 4.94
CA LEU A 413 -20.35 -14.61 6.02
C LEU A 413 -20.73 -13.23 5.50
N VAL A 414 -21.86 -12.66 5.98
CA VAL A 414 -22.30 -11.29 5.62
C VAL A 414 -21.20 -10.26 5.85
N ARG A 415 -20.41 -10.45 6.92
CA ARG A 415 -19.26 -9.61 7.23
C ARG A 415 -18.21 -9.59 6.12
N GLU A 416 -17.92 -10.73 5.52
CA GLU A 416 -16.93 -10.81 4.43
C GLU A 416 -17.42 -10.06 3.20
N PHE A 417 -18.69 -10.24 2.83
CA PHE A 417 -19.30 -9.52 1.71
C PHE A 417 -19.34 -8.01 1.93
N LEU A 418 -19.68 -7.55 3.13
CA LEU A 418 -19.61 -6.13 3.48
C LEU A 418 -18.17 -5.61 3.37
N CYS A 419 -17.18 -6.37 3.83
CA CYS A 419 -15.77 -5.99 3.72
C CYS A 419 -15.35 -5.89 2.24
N PHE A 420 -15.69 -6.87 1.39
CA PHE A 420 -15.41 -6.80 -0.05
C PHE A 420 -16.08 -5.59 -0.71
N PHE A 421 -17.34 -5.35 -0.39
CA PHE A 421 -18.08 -4.20 -0.89
C PHE A 421 -17.41 -2.87 -0.50
N LEU A 422 -16.95 -2.73 0.74
CA LEU A 422 -16.26 -1.51 1.20
C LEU A 422 -14.85 -1.34 0.62
N HIS A 423 -14.21 -2.38 0.10
CA HIS A 423 -12.97 -2.23 -0.69
C HIS A 423 -13.28 -1.76 -2.12
N LEU A 424 -14.32 -2.32 -2.75
CA LEU A 424 -14.68 -2.05 -4.16
C LEU A 424 -15.45 -0.75 -4.36
N ALA A 425 -16.34 -0.37 -3.44
CA ALA A 425 -17.19 0.80 -3.60
C ALA A 425 -16.37 2.10 -3.78
N PRO A 426 -15.35 2.41 -2.95
CA PRO A 426 -14.53 3.61 -3.16
C PRO A 426 -13.77 3.58 -4.49
N LEU A 427 -13.30 2.40 -4.93
CA LEU A 427 -12.59 2.25 -6.20
C LEU A 427 -13.44 2.69 -7.39
N TYR A 428 -14.69 2.25 -7.46
CA TYR A 428 -15.59 2.62 -8.56
C TYR A 428 -16.13 4.04 -8.42
N LEU A 429 -16.38 4.51 -7.18
CA LEU A 429 -16.84 5.89 -6.95
C LEU A 429 -15.78 6.93 -7.35
N PHE A 430 -14.49 6.68 -7.10
CA PHE A 430 -13.43 7.61 -7.47
C PHE A 430 -13.28 7.81 -8.98
N ILE A 431 -13.69 6.83 -9.79
CA ILE A 431 -13.65 6.96 -11.26
C ILE A 431 -14.70 7.94 -11.75
N LEU A 432 -15.86 8.00 -11.09
CA LEU A 432 -16.94 8.91 -11.47
C LEU A 432 -16.55 10.37 -11.20
N ASN A 433 -15.78 10.62 -10.14
CA ASN A 433 -15.33 11.95 -9.74
C ASN A 433 -13.80 12.04 -9.64
N LEU A 434 -13.10 11.95 -10.78
CA LEU A 434 -11.65 12.16 -10.83
C LEU A 434 -11.24 13.59 -10.44
N GLU A 435 -12.18 14.54 -10.52
CA GLU A 435 -11.99 15.93 -10.10
C GLU A 435 -11.60 16.08 -8.62
N PHE A 436 -11.86 15.07 -7.77
CA PHE A 436 -11.40 15.09 -6.39
C PHE A 436 -9.87 15.16 -6.24
N PHE A 437 -9.11 14.85 -7.29
CA PHE A 437 -7.66 14.80 -7.22
C PHE A 437 -6.95 15.83 -8.10
N SER A 438 -7.66 16.47 -9.05
CA SER A 438 -7.19 17.60 -9.85
C SER A 438 -7.35 18.90 -9.08
#